data_AF-A0A1X6YKW4-F1
#
_entry.id   AF-A0A1X6YKW4-F1
#
_cell.length_a   1.000
_cell.length_b   1.000
_cell.length_c   1.000
_cell.angle_alpha   90.00
_cell.angle_beta   90.00
_cell.angle_gamma   90.00
#
_symmetry.space_group_name_H-M   'P 1'
#
loop_
_entity.id
_entity.type
_entity.pdbx_description
1 polymer ?
#
loop_
_entity_poly.entity_id
_entity_poly.type
_entity_poly.pdbx_seq_one_letter_code
_entity_poly.pdbx_strand_id
1 'polypeptide(L)'
;MMRHPKKQKRSEPMARPSQFIQILATALKKAPGALPSEDALLLSPKNEAQSERFFFRHFAQCRLSINLYDSAGTRQINTYAPESKMVFPAQLQMTRQSVSGCAFVVIEDKLFFLYDHVERFHDVPNHIAFVAVHLESSHLAALSEDAPTMALTPSEYVLLAHLLSGKDLLAAAEATGASYDTKRKQIRTVLDKFGAKTQTALLRTLSLDITAAVLDEILPLQDRRPETAQIKRQFGRAVIVNHISIGENDEFPIWEFGARRGQPVLYFHSMLSPVLFEDELIRSLKAQNLRLLLVPRHFLSFTLEGAPEARMGRFSKAMAEIVDYMSDTPVLCLAESAGVPWAAHFLRHHPDCVSKLVLCGTPQLFKAVKDSSSPTIFVDMSHRLRSDPRVLVGLTQVYNALSRVPAFAQKGLGHLFRKSEADLACLHTLFERAHLADWLRLIANHATLASIDEMISLQRDWHADLLATRCPMVMLHGCEDPISPIEDAKAIAKDMPDARFEPVENAGHLIFSEAIHRVLPHLICD
;
A
#
# COMPACT_ATOMS: atom_id res chain seq x y z
N MET A 1 -57.13 -14.55 67.25
CA MET A 1 -57.02 -15.78 66.42
C MET A 1 -56.33 -15.39 65.12
N MET A 2 -55.08 -15.86 64.97
CA MET A 2 -54.28 -16.03 63.74
C MET A 2 -54.37 -14.99 62.60
N ARG A 3 -53.30 -14.18 62.47
CA ARG A 3 -52.72 -13.89 61.14
C ARG A 3 -51.23 -14.19 61.19
N HIS A 4 -50.83 -15.20 60.42
CA HIS A 4 -49.46 -15.67 60.26
C HIS A 4 -48.50 -14.56 59.80
N PRO A 5 -47.25 -14.51 60.30
CA PRO A 5 -46.22 -13.64 59.74
C PRO A 5 -45.74 -14.18 58.39
N LYS A 6 -45.69 -13.28 57.39
CA LYS A 6 -45.09 -13.54 56.08
C LYS A 6 -43.62 -13.91 56.24
N LYS A 7 -43.23 -15.03 55.61
CA LYS A 7 -41.84 -15.51 55.50
C LYS A 7 -40.89 -14.40 55.04
N GLN A 8 -39.80 -14.21 55.78
CA GLN A 8 -38.59 -13.53 55.31
C GLN A 8 -38.09 -14.20 54.02
N LYS A 9 -37.94 -13.44 52.94
CA LYS A 9 -37.13 -13.86 51.78
C LYS A 9 -35.68 -13.97 52.25
N ARG A 10 -35.11 -15.17 52.16
CA ARG A 10 -33.66 -15.39 52.24
C ARG A 10 -32.97 -14.49 51.22
N SER A 11 -31.93 -13.77 51.65
CA SER A 11 -30.97 -13.12 50.77
C SER A 11 -30.34 -14.17 49.85
N GLU A 12 -30.36 -13.91 48.55
CA GLU A 12 -29.57 -14.67 47.58
C GLU A 12 -28.08 -14.49 47.91
N PRO A 13 -27.24 -15.54 47.79
CA PRO A 13 -25.82 -15.42 48.00
C PRO A 13 -25.22 -14.53 46.91
N MET A 14 -24.48 -13.48 47.31
CA MET A 14 -23.69 -12.65 46.41
C MET A 14 -22.90 -13.53 45.44
N ALA A 15 -23.06 -13.28 44.14
CA ALA A 15 -22.31 -13.94 43.09
C ALA A 15 -20.80 -13.85 43.41
N ARG A 16 -20.12 -15.00 43.36
CA ARG A 16 -18.66 -15.07 43.55
C ARG A 16 -17.98 -14.11 42.55
N PRO A 17 -16.93 -13.37 42.97
CA PRO A 17 -16.21 -12.49 42.07
C PRO A 17 -15.66 -13.28 40.89
N SER A 18 -15.78 -12.71 39.69
CA SER A 18 -15.25 -13.30 38.45
C SER A 18 -13.80 -13.71 38.62
N GLN A 19 -13.46 -14.92 38.19
CA GLN A 19 -12.11 -15.48 38.22
C GLN A 19 -11.10 -14.54 37.52
N PHE A 20 -11.57 -13.77 36.53
CA PHE A 20 -10.81 -12.71 35.85
C PHE A 20 -10.36 -11.59 36.81
N ILE A 21 -11.23 -11.15 37.72
CA ILE A 21 -10.92 -10.10 38.72
C ILE A 21 -9.96 -10.63 39.78
N GLN A 22 -10.09 -11.89 40.20
CA GLN A 22 -9.10 -12.51 41.09
C GLN A 22 -7.73 -12.64 40.44
N ILE A 23 -7.66 -13.01 39.15
CA ILE A 23 -6.41 -13.10 38.40
C ILE A 23 -5.77 -11.72 38.24
N LEU A 24 -6.54 -10.68 37.89
CA LEU A 24 -6.08 -9.29 37.79
C LEU A 24 -5.58 -8.75 39.14
N ALA A 25 -6.33 -8.93 40.22
CA ALA A 25 -5.93 -8.47 41.55
C ALA A 25 -4.68 -9.19 42.09
N THR A 26 -4.47 -10.45 41.70
CA THR A 26 -3.28 -11.23 42.09
C THR A 26 -2.06 -10.85 41.25
N ALA A 27 -2.25 -10.54 39.96
CA ALA A 27 -1.19 -10.05 39.08
C ALA A 27 -0.73 -8.63 39.45
N LEU A 28 -1.66 -7.75 39.85
CA LEU A 28 -1.40 -6.35 40.18
C LEU A 28 -0.79 -6.13 41.57
N LYS A 29 -0.93 -7.07 42.51
CA LYS A 29 -0.29 -7.00 43.85
C LYS A 29 1.25 -7.05 43.83
N LYS A 30 1.87 -7.35 42.68
CA LYS A 30 3.33 -7.42 42.52
C LYS A 30 3.97 -6.19 41.86
N ALA A 31 3.20 -5.15 41.51
CA ALA A 31 3.75 -3.92 40.94
C ALA A 31 4.09 -2.90 42.05
N PRO A 32 5.34 -2.42 42.16
CA PRO A 32 5.70 -1.38 43.12
C PRO A 32 5.27 0.00 42.56
N GLY A 33 4.00 0.32 42.71
CA GLY A 33 3.46 1.63 42.37
C GLY A 33 1.98 1.68 42.73
N ALA A 34 1.58 2.66 43.53
CA ALA A 34 0.17 2.83 43.87
C ALA A 34 -0.63 3.07 42.58
N LEU A 35 -1.55 2.15 42.26
CA LEU A 35 -2.53 2.35 41.21
C LEU A 35 -3.40 3.57 41.58
N PRO A 36 -3.79 4.41 40.60
CA PRO A 36 -4.74 5.49 40.83
C PRO A 36 -6.05 4.94 41.41
N SER A 37 -6.74 5.72 42.22
CA SER A 37 -8.00 5.29 42.85
C SER A 37 -9.07 4.97 41.80
N GLU A 38 -10.02 4.12 42.16
CA GLU A 38 -11.17 3.77 41.31
C GLU A 38 -11.92 5.03 40.83
N ASP A 39 -12.05 6.03 41.70
CA ASP A 39 -12.60 7.34 41.35
C ASP A 39 -11.77 8.09 40.28
N ALA A 40 -10.43 7.99 40.32
CA ALA A 40 -9.56 8.63 39.32
C ALA A 40 -9.62 7.94 37.94
N LEU A 41 -9.90 6.62 37.90
CA LEU A 41 -10.10 5.87 36.66
C LEU A 41 -11.50 6.08 36.05
N LEU A 42 -12.50 6.40 36.88
CA LEU A 42 -13.89 6.58 36.47
C LEU A 42 -14.25 8.05 36.17
N LEU A 43 -13.47 9.01 36.68
CA LEU A 43 -13.72 10.46 36.57
C LEU A 43 -12.75 11.19 35.63
N SER A 44 -11.98 10.50 34.77
CA SER A 44 -11.19 11.19 33.75
C SER A 44 -12.09 12.19 33.00
N PRO A 45 -11.69 13.48 32.91
CA PRO A 45 -12.48 14.50 32.24
C PRO A 45 -12.89 13.99 30.85
N LYS A 46 -14.14 14.22 30.41
CA LYS A 46 -14.64 13.73 29.11
C LYS A 46 -13.65 13.94 27.94
N ASN A 47 -12.83 14.99 28.02
CA ASN A 47 -11.80 15.34 27.05
C ASN A 47 -10.60 14.37 27.06
N GLU A 48 -10.16 13.88 28.22
CA GLU A 48 -9.03 12.95 28.34
C GLU A 48 -9.38 11.60 27.71
N ALA A 49 -10.57 11.06 28.01
CA ALA A 49 -11.05 9.83 27.38
C ALA A 49 -11.25 9.95 25.85
N GLN A 50 -11.59 11.16 25.35
CA GLN A 50 -11.67 11.43 23.91
C GLN A 50 -10.28 11.48 23.27
N SER A 51 -9.33 12.17 23.90
CA SER A 51 -7.92 12.22 23.46
C SER A 51 -7.32 10.82 23.37
N GLU A 52 -7.53 9.99 24.38
CA GLU A 52 -6.99 8.62 24.41
C GLU A 52 -7.58 7.73 23.33
N ARG A 53 -8.91 7.75 23.15
CA ARG A 53 -9.58 6.98 22.09
C ARG A 53 -9.08 7.38 20.71
N PHE A 54 -8.94 8.68 20.46
CA PHE A 54 -8.36 9.21 19.24
C PHE A 54 -6.91 8.75 19.09
N PHE A 55 -6.11 8.86 20.15
CA PHE A 55 -4.70 8.46 20.13
C PHE A 55 -4.52 6.98 19.79
N PHE A 56 -5.22 6.08 20.48
CA PHE A 56 -5.12 4.64 20.23
C PHE A 56 -5.64 4.24 18.85
N ARG A 57 -6.63 4.96 18.30
CA ARG A 57 -7.15 4.65 16.96
C ARG A 57 -6.15 4.98 15.85
N HIS A 58 -5.48 6.13 15.95
CA HIS A 58 -4.63 6.64 14.87
C HIS A 58 -3.14 6.34 15.06
N PHE A 59 -2.67 6.21 16.30
CA PHE A 59 -1.24 6.14 16.61
C PHE A 59 -0.82 4.87 17.36
N ALA A 60 -1.71 3.91 17.64
CA ALA A 60 -1.31 2.67 18.35
C ALA A 60 -0.28 1.82 17.60
N GLN A 61 -0.21 1.95 16.27
CA GLN A 61 0.77 1.25 15.43
C GLN A 61 1.94 2.14 14.99
N CYS A 62 1.93 3.41 15.41
CA CYS A 62 2.97 4.35 15.07
C CYS A 62 4.29 3.93 15.73
N ARG A 63 5.36 3.91 14.94
CA ARG A 63 6.71 3.55 15.36
C ARG A 63 7.43 4.72 16.02
N LEU A 64 6.98 5.94 15.74
CA LEU A 64 7.51 7.15 16.35
C LEU A 64 6.86 7.37 17.71
N SER A 65 7.62 7.97 18.63
CA SER A 65 7.06 8.45 19.90
C SER A 65 6.22 9.69 19.65
N ILE A 66 4.94 9.66 20.05
CA ILE A 66 3.95 10.71 19.78
C ILE A 66 3.21 11.12 21.05
N ASN A 67 2.80 12.40 21.11
CA ASN A 67 1.79 12.88 22.04
C ASN A 67 0.88 13.93 21.38
N LEU A 68 -0.21 14.26 22.06
CA LEU A 68 -1.22 15.22 21.62
C LEU A 68 -1.23 16.42 22.56
N TYR A 69 -1.49 17.60 22.01
CA TYR A 69 -1.56 18.84 22.77
C TYR A 69 -2.82 19.63 22.43
N ASP A 70 -3.40 20.28 23.43
CA ASP A 70 -4.54 21.16 23.25
C ASP A 70 -4.14 22.59 22.83
N SER A 71 -5.13 23.44 22.59
CA SER A 71 -4.94 24.85 22.23
C SER A 71 -4.22 25.69 23.30
N ALA A 72 -4.21 25.24 24.55
CA ALA A 72 -3.44 25.86 25.63
C ALA A 72 -2.00 25.34 25.67
N GLY A 73 -1.66 24.35 24.86
CA GLY A 73 -0.35 23.70 24.86
C GLY A 73 -0.19 22.65 25.95
N THR A 74 -1.30 22.16 26.52
CA THR A 74 -1.28 21.14 27.56
C THR A 74 -1.26 19.75 26.94
N ARG A 75 -0.34 18.90 27.41
CA ARG A 75 -0.23 17.50 26.99
C ARG A 75 -1.50 16.71 27.34
N GLN A 76 -2.01 15.93 26.39
CA GLN A 76 -3.30 15.24 26.51
C GLN A 76 -3.17 13.74 26.78
N ILE A 77 -2.03 13.12 26.49
CA ILE A 77 -1.78 11.70 26.80
C ILE A 77 -0.76 11.60 27.92
N ASN A 78 -1.21 11.08 29.06
CA ASN A 78 -0.36 10.80 30.22
C ASN A 78 0.08 9.34 30.19
N THR A 79 1.39 9.08 30.24
CA THR A 79 1.92 7.72 30.16
C THR A 79 1.48 6.89 31.38
N TYR A 80 0.88 5.72 31.13
CA TYR A 80 0.36 4.82 32.18
C TYR A 80 1.42 3.97 32.91
N ALA A 81 2.71 4.14 32.60
CA ALA A 81 3.79 3.34 33.19
C ALA A 81 4.57 4.15 34.24
N PRO A 82 4.55 3.78 35.54
CA PRO A 82 5.25 4.50 36.62
C PRO A 82 6.77 4.61 36.45
N GLU A 83 7.36 3.75 35.61
CA GLU A 83 8.82 3.65 35.42
C GLU A 83 9.32 4.27 34.10
N SER A 84 8.44 4.77 33.22
CA SER A 84 8.85 5.42 31.97
C SER A 84 9.12 6.89 32.20
N LYS A 85 10.38 7.33 32.00
CA LYS A 85 10.71 8.78 31.99
C LYS A 85 9.82 9.46 30.96
N MET A 86 8.98 10.41 31.39
CA MET A 86 8.13 11.18 30.49
C MET A 86 9.00 11.92 29.47
N VAL A 87 8.92 11.51 28.20
CA VAL A 87 9.68 12.11 27.10
C VAL A 87 9.12 13.47 26.71
N PHE A 88 7.78 13.60 26.76
CA PHE A 88 7.04 14.79 26.34
C PHE A 88 6.80 15.77 27.49
N PRO A 89 7.09 17.07 27.33
CA PRO A 89 6.85 18.07 28.37
C PRO A 89 5.36 18.26 28.66
N ALA A 90 5.02 18.65 29.89
CA ALA A 90 3.62 18.90 30.26
C ALA A 90 3.01 20.08 29.48
N GLN A 91 3.86 21.04 29.08
CA GLN A 91 3.50 22.22 28.31
C GLN A 91 4.38 22.32 27.06
N LEU A 92 3.76 22.52 25.91
CA LEU A 92 4.43 22.70 24.62
C LEU A 92 3.61 23.69 23.80
N GLN A 93 4.25 24.61 23.08
CA GLN A 93 3.54 25.63 22.31
C GLN A 93 3.87 25.51 20.84
N MET A 94 2.84 25.62 20.00
CA MET A 94 3.03 25.68 18.55
C MET A 94 3.62 27.03 18.16
N THR A 95 4.60 27.02 17.26
CA THR A 95 5.26 28.26 16.83
C THR A 95 4.37 29.00 15.83
N ARG A 96 3.90 30.20 16.16
CA ARG A 96 2.90 31.00 15.40
C ARG A 96 3.27 31.37 13.95
N GLN A 97 4.46 30.99 13.45
CA GLN A 97 5.01 31.43 12.16
C GLN A 97 5.07 30.33 11.09
N SER A 98 4.58 29.12 11.37
CA SER A 98 4.64 28.02 10.43
C SER A 98 3.53 28.12 9.36
N VAL A 99 3.87 28.55 8.14
CA VAL A 99 2.94 28.56 6.99
C VAL A 99 2.58 27.13 6.52
N SER A 100 3.42 26.14 6.83
CA SER A 100 3.25 24.74 6.42
C SER A 100 2.58 23.85 7.47
N GLY A 101 2.13 24.43 8.59
CA GLY A 101 1.63 23.73 9.77
C GLY A 101 2.58 22.71 10.40
N CYS A 102 3.89 22.88 10.19
CA CYS A 102 4.96 22.04 10.74
C CYS A 102 6.01 22.91 11.42
N ALA A 103 6.50 22.52 12.60
CA ALA A 103 7.55 23.24 13.31
C ALA A 103 8.53 22.31 14.02
N PHE A 104 9.78 22.75 14.19
CA PHE A 104 10.79 22.09 15.01
C PHE A 104 11.03 22.88 16.29
N VAL A 105 10.99 22.21 17.44
CA VAL A 105 11.22 22.82 18.75
C VAL A 105 12.20 21.98 19.56
N VAL A 106 13.08 22.64 20.31
CA VAL A 106 14.01 21.96 21.23
C VAL A 106 13.67 22.31 22.66
N ILE A 107 13.47 21.28 23.50
CA ILE A 107 13.24 21.41 24.94
C ILE A 107 14.12 20.39 25.65
N GLU A 108 14.91 20.84 26.63
CA GLU A 108 15.82 19.97 27.41
C GLU A 108 16.66 19.06 26.49
N ASP A 109 17.30 19.66 25.48
CA ASP A 109 18.13 18.98 24.49
C ASP A 109 17.44 17.93 23.61
N LYS A 110 16.09 17.84 23.65
CA LYS A 110 15.30 16.94 22.81
C LYS A 110 14.62 17.69 21.68
N LEU A 111 14.68 17.13 20.48
CA LEU A 111 14.03 17.65 19.28
C LEU A 111 12.60 17.12 19.17
N PHE A 112 11.65 18.04 19.00
CA PHE A 112 10.25 17.75 18.73
C PHE A 112 9.85 18.31 17.36
N PHE A 113 9.16 17.49 16.58
CA PHE A 113 8.43 17.92 15.39
C PHE A 113 6.97 18.13 15.77
N LEU A 114 6.42 19.29 15.45
CA LEU A 114 5.04 19.67 15.74
C LEU A 114 4.25 19.76 14.44
N TYR A 115 3.00 19.31 14.46
CA TYR A 115 2.07 19.34 13.33
C TYR A 115 0.68 19.82 13.77
N ASP A 116 0.19 20.95 13.26
CA ASP A 116 -1.06 21.59 13.71
C ASP A 116 -2.25 21.45 12.76
N HIS A 117 -2.05 20.84 11.58
CA HIS A 117 -3.13 20.52 10.63
C HIS A 117 -3.90 19.25 11.04
N VAL A 118 -4.40 19.22 12.28
CA VAL A 118 -5.10 18.07 12.88
C VAL A 118 -6.51 17.87 12.30
N GLU A 119 -7.03 18.84 11.57
CA GLU A 119 -8.28 18.73 10.79
C GLU A 119 -8.21 17.64 9.71
N ARG A 120 -7.02 17.13 9.37
CA ARG A 120 -6.86 15.98 8.47
C ARG A 120 -7.37 14.66 9.05
N PHE A 121 -7.59 14.59 10.36
CA PHE A 121 -8.20 13.43 11.00
C PHE A 121 -9.71 13.67 11.16
N HIS A 122 -10.54 12.84 10.53
CA HIS A 122 -12.00 13.05 10.45
C HIS A 122 -12.73 13.04 11.81
N ASP A 123 -12.13 12.44 12.83
CA ASP A 123 -12.69 12.26 14.17
C ASP A 123 -11.84 12.94 15.26
N VAL A 124 -11.01 13.93 14.90
CA VAL A 124 -10.21 14.68 15.86
C VAL A 124 -11.11 15.37 16.91
N PRO A 125 -10.83 15.23 18.22
CA PRO A 125 -11.55 15.97 19.23
C PRO A 125 -11.29 17.49 19.14
N ASN A 126 -12.32 18.31 19.31
CA ASN A 126 -12.26 19.77 19.14
C ASN A 126 -11.19 20.48 19.99
N HIS A 127 -10.77 19.90 21.11
CA HIS A 127 -9.76 20.50 21.98
C HIS A 127 -8.32 20.18 21.55
N ILE A 128 -8.08 19.18 20.71
CA ILE A 128 -6.75 18.86 20.19
C ILE A 128 -6.35 19.93 19.17
N ALA A 129 -5.17 20.52 19.35
CA ALA A 129 -4.66 21.57 18.47
C ALA A 129 -3.48 21.11 17.62
N PHE A 130 -2.60 20.25 18.14
CA PHE A 130 -1.46 19.75 17.39
C PHE A 130 -0.93 18.41 17.91
N VAL A 131 -0.20 17.71 17.05
CA VAL A 131 0.53 16.47 17.33
C VAL A 131 2.01 16.82 17.54
N ALA A 132 2.64 16.22 18.54
CA ALA A 132 4.07 16.33 18.78
C ALA A 132 4.76 14.97 18.64
N VAL A 133 5.87 14.94 17.92
CA VAL A 133 6.66 13.75 17.66
C VAL A 133 8.07 13.96 18.20
N HIS A 134 8.56 13.05 19.03
CA HIS A 134 9.93 13.11 19.55
C HIS A 134 10.90 12.46 18.57
N LEU A 135 11.91 13.22 18.14
CA LEU A 135 12.92 12.77 17.17
C LEU A 135 14.24 12.46 17.86
N GLU A 136 14.60 11.18 17.91
CA GLU A 136 15.86 10.71 18.49
C GLU A 136 17.04 10.85 17.52
N SER A 137 18.26 10.71 18.03
CA SER A 137 19.48 10.73 17.22
C SER A 137 19.49 9.65 16.14
N SER A 138 18.91 8.48 16.42
CA SER A 138 18.73 7.37 15.48
C SER A 138 17.85 7.74 14.28
N HIS A 139 16.76 8.49 14.51
CA HIS A 139 15.88 8.96 13.44
C HIS A 139 16.61 9.90 12.48
N LEU A 140 17.47 10.78 13.00
CA LEU A 140 18.26 11.69 12.16
C LEU A 140 19.39 10.97 11.43
N ALA A 141 20.07 10.04 12.10
CA ALA A 141 21.15 9.25 11.53
C ALA A 141 20.67 8.37 10.35
N ALA A 142 19.44 7.85 10.43
CA ALA A 142 18.83 7.04 9.39
C ALA A 142 18.60 7.78 8.06
N LEU A 143 18.69 9.10 8.04
CA LEU A 143 18.54 9.94 6.84
C LEU A 143 19.87 10.19 6.11
N SER A 144 21.00 9.70 6.62
CA SER A 144 22.29 9.76 5.93
C SER A 144 22.39 8.68 4.84
N GLU A 145 23.11 8.99 3.75
CA GLU A 145 23.43 8.02 2.68
C GLU A 145 24.23 6.80 3.22
N ASP A 146 24.96 6.97 4.32
CA ASP A 146 25.78 5.94 4.96
C ASP A 146 25.01 5.12 6.03
N ALA A 147 23.68 5.26 6.11
CA ALA A 147 22.85 4.43 6.97
C ALA A 147 22.95 2.93 6.56
N PRO A 148 23.07 1.98 7.52
CA PRO A 148 22.86 2.12 8.96
C PRO A 148 24.14 2.34 9.78
N THR A 149 25.30 2.55 9.15
CA THR A 149 26.59 2.64 9.87
C THR A 149 26.85 4.00 10.53
N MET A 150 26.07 5.01 10.16
CA MET A 150 26.16 6.37 10.68
C MET A 150 25.57 6.47 12.09
N ALA A 151 26.27 7.21 12.97
CA ALA A 151 25.75 7.61 14.28
C ALA A 151 26.09 9.08 14.61
N LEU A 152 25.16 9.74 15.30
CA LEU A 152 25.37 11.05 15.90
C LEU A 152 25.75 10.91 17.36
N THR A 153 26.81 11.60 17.77
CA THR A 153 27.13 11.80 19.18
C THR A 153 26.07 12.67 19.85
N PRO A 154 25.89 12.61 21.18
CA PRO A 154 24.92 13.45 21.88
C PRO A 154 25.09 14.94 21.56
N SER A 155 26.33 15.44 21.57
CA SER A 155 26.60 16.84 21.27
C SER A 155 26.26 17.21 19.83
N GLU A 156 26.44 16.31 18.85
CA GLU A 156 26.13 16.57 17.43
C GLU A 156 24.63 16.61 17.20
N TYR A 157 23.90 15.67 17.82
CA TYR A 157 22.44 15.66 17.83
C TYR A 157 21.88 16.96 18.39
N VAL A 158 22.35 17.42 19.56
CA VAL A 158 21.87 18.67 20.19
C VAL A 158 22.17 19.89 19.32
N LEU A 159 23.36 19.96 18.70
CA LEU A 159 23.68 21.03 17.75
C LEU A 159 22.69 21.03 16.57
N LEU A 160 22.50 19.88 15.94
CA LEU A 160 21.61 19.74 14.79
C LEU A 160 20.15 20.07 15.14
N ALA A 161 19.69 19.64 16.32
CA ALA A 161 18.36 19.95 16.84
C ALA A 161 18.13 21.47 16.95
N HIS A 162 19.07 22.22 17.53
CA HIS A 162 18.97 23.68 17.64
C HIS A 162 18.99 24.38 16.28
N LEU A 163 19.81 23.90 15.34
CA LEU A 163 19.85 24.45 13.99
C LEU A 163 18.54 24.17 13.22
N LEU A 164 17.96 22.98 13.36
CA LEU A 164 16.66 22.62 12.78
C LEU A 164 15.51 23.45 13.37
N SER A 165 15.59 23.82 14.65
CA SER A 165 14.64 24.77 15.27
C SER A 165 14.88 26.24 14.87
N GLY A 166 15.78 26.52 13.92
CA GLY A 166 16.03 27.85 13.38
C GLY A 166 17.05 28.71 14.14
N LYS A 167 17.78 28.18 15.12
CA LYS A 167 18.88 28.91 15.77
C LYS A 167 20.09 28.98 14.83
N ASP A 168 20.87 30.05 14.95
CA ASP A 168 22.20 30.10 14.35
C ASP A 168 23.24 29.42 15.26
N LEU A 169 24.49 29.32 14.77
CA LEU A 169 25.57 28.68 15.52
C LEU A 169 25.92 29.39 16.83
N LEU A 170 25.71 30.71 16.92
CA LEU A 170 25.99 31.48 18.12
C LEU A 170 24.96 31.18 19.20
N ALA A 171 23.68 31.28 18.85
CA ALA A 171 22.57 30.94 19.73
C ALA A 171 22.57 29.46 20.14
N ALA A 172 23.02 28.55 19.26
CA ALA A 172 23.20 27.14 19.61
C ALA A 172 24.39 26.91 20.57
N ALA A 173 25.46 27.70 20.46
CA ALA A 173 26.59 27.64 21.37
C ALA A 173 26.19 28.14 22.77
N GLU A 174 25.50 29.28 22.85
CA GLU A 174 24.96 29.83 24.10
C GLU A 174 23.98 28.86 24.78
N ALA A 175 23.06 28.28 24.02
CA ALA A 175 22.06 27.33 24.54
C ALA A 175 22.68 26.05 25.13
N THR A 176 23.89 25.68 24.72
CA THR A 176 24.58 24.47 25.17
C THR A 176 25.77 24.75 26.08
N GLY A 177 26.01 26.00 26.46
CA GLY A 177 27.15 26.40 27.29
C GLY A 177 28.51 26.16 26.65
N ALA A 178 28.59 26.08 25.31
CA ALA A 178 29.80 25.79 24.55
C ALA A 178 30.35 27.05 23.85
N SER A 179 31.62 27.01 23.44
CA SER A 179 32.19 28.10 22.63
C SER A 179 31.74 28.03 21.17
N TYR A 180 31.66 29.18 20.52
CA TYR A 180 31.34 29.29 19.09
C TYR A 180 32.31 28.48 18.21
N ASP A 181 33.61 28.51 18.52
CA ASP A 181 34.63 27.77 17.76
C ASP A 181 34.39 26.25 17.82
N THR A 182 33.97 25.73 18.98
CA THR A 182 33.60 24.33 19.15
C THR A 182 32.42 23.95 18.24
N LYS A 183 31.35 24.75 18.23
CA LYS A 183 30.19 24.48 17.35
C LYS A 183 30.53 24.61 15.87
N ARG A 184 31.39 25.55 15.50
CA ARG A 184 31.89 25.72 14.12
C ARG A 184 32.70 24.52 13.63
N LYS A 185 33.50 23.90 14.50
CA LYS A 185 34.19 22.64 14.17
C LYS A 185 33.21 21.48 14.06
N GLN A 186 32.28 21.40 15.01
CA GLN A 186 31.30 20.32 15.08
C GLN A 186 30.35 20.29 13.88
N ILE A 187 29.87 21.44 13.40
CA ILE A 187 29.01 21.48 12.21
C ILE A 187 29.72 20.97 10.95
N ARG A 188 31.05 21.10 10.84
CA ARG A 188 31.81 20.52 9.72
C ARG A 188 31.75 19.00 9.76
N THR A 189 31.94 18.40 10.93
CA THR A 189 31.80 16.95 11.11
C THR A 189 30.38 16.47 10.77
N VAL A 190 29.36 17.23 11.16
CA VAL A 190 27.97 16.91 10.80
C VAL A 190 27.75 17.02 9.28
N LEU A 191 28.28 18.05 8.62
CA LEU A 191 28.20 18.19 7.16
C LEU A 191 28.82 17.00 6.43
N ASP A 192 30.01 16.58 6.87
CA ASP A 192 30.71 15.43 6.28
C ASP A 192 29.90 14.13 6.45
N LYS A 193 29.30 13.90 7.63
CA LYS A 193 28.44 12.73 7.92
C LYS A 193 27.15 12.64 7.10
N PHE A 194 26.69 13.76 6.55
CA PHE A 194 25.48 13.83 5.72
C PHE A 194 25.79 14.17 4.27
N GLY A 195 27.07 14.17 3.85
CA GLY A 195 27.48 14.48 2.47
C GLY A 195 27.12 15.91 2.01
N ALA A 196 26.85 16.83 2.93
CA ALA A 196 26.30 18.14 2.61
C ALA A 196 27.38 19.22 2.44
N LYS A 197 27.29 20.01 1.36
CA LYS A 197 28.28 21.06 1.05
C LYS A 197 28.17 22.31 1.93
N THR A 198 26.97 22.62 2.44
CA THR A 198 26.72 23.82 3.25
C THR A 198 25.68 23.55 4.34
N GLN A 199 25.73 24.31 5.43
CA GLN A 199 24.75 24.24 6.52
C GLN A 199 23.32 24.46 6.00
N THR A 200 23.10 25.46 5.15
CA THR A 200 21.78 25.75 4.60
C THR A 200 21.25 24.60 3.73
N ALA A 201 22.11 23.97 2.93
CA ALA A 201 21.71 22.80 2.14
C ALA A 201 21.36 21.61 3.05
N LEU A 202 22.20 21.33 4.05
CA LEU A 202 21.94 20.27 5.04
C LEU A 202 20.59 20.46 5.73
N LEU A 203 20.36 21.64 6.32
CA LEU A 203 19.14 21.91 7.07
C LEU A 203 17.91 21.84 6.19
N ARG A 204 17.98 22.37 4.96
CA ARG A 204 16.86 22.29 4.01
C ARG A 204 16.51 20.84 3.66
N THR A 205 17.51 20.03 3.32
CA THR A 205 17.31 18.61 2.98
C THR A 205 16.76 17.84 4.18
N LEU A 206 17.41 17.94 5.35
CA LEU A 206 16.95 17.27 6.55
C LEU A 206 15.55 17.71 6.98
N SER A 207 15.24 19.00 6.94
CA SER A 207 13.88 19.48 7.27
C SER A 207 12.85 18.87 6.32
N LEU A 208 13.13 18.77 5.02
CA LEU A 208 12.23 18.14 4.05
C LEU A 208 12.08 16.65 4.29
N ASP A 209 13.18 15.93 4.49
CA ASP A 209 13.18 14.48 4.66
C ASP A 209 12.53 14.06 5.98
N ILE A 210 12.83 14.78 7.07
CA ILE A 210 12.17 14.57 8.36
C ILE A 210 10.67 14.86 8.24
N THR A 211 10.30 15.97 7.61
CA THR A 211 8.87 16.31 7.42
C THR A 211 8.18 15.21 6.61
N ALA A 212 8.79 14.74 5.52
CA ALA A 212 8.23 13.67 4.70
C ALA A 212 8.06 12.37 5.50
N ALA A 213 9.12 11.92 6.20
CA ALA A 213 9.12 10.69 6.97
C ALA A 213 8.14 10.73 8.15
N VAL A 214 8.09 11.85 8.88
CA VAL A 214 7.15 12.01 10.00
C VAL A 214 5.71 12.07 9.49
N LEU A 215 5.43 12.86 8.46
CA LEU A 215 4.07 12.95 7.90
C LEU A 215 3.60 11.63 7.28
N ASP A 216 4.49 10.85 6.66
CA ASP A 216 4.17 9.50 6.17
C ASP A 216 3.77 8.54 7.30
N GLU A 217 4.35 8.70 8.49
CA GLU A 217 4.07 7.84 9.64
C GLU A 217 2.83 8.30 10.43
N ILE A 218 2.58 9.61 10.54
CA ILE A 218 1.52 10.13 11.43
C ILE A 218 0.20 10.45 10.71
N LEU A 219 0.22 10.75 9.41
CA LEU A 219 -1.02 11.07 8.71
C LEU A 219 -1.80 9.80 8.39
N PRO A 220 -3.15 9.86 8.43
CA PRO A 220 -3.97 8.74 7.99
C PRO A 220 -3.60 8.37 6.55
N LEU A 221 -3.32 7.09 6.30
CA LEU A 221 -2.96 6.52 4.99
C LEU A 221 -4.02 6.75 3.88
N GLN A 222 -5.13 7.44 4.18
CA GLN A 222 -6.28 7.63 3.29
C GLN A 222 -6.02 8.61 2.13
N ASP A 223 -4.99 9.46 2.17
CA ASP A 223 -4.78 10.51 1.14
C ASP A 223 -3.53 10.40 0.26
N ARG A 224 -2.59 9.49 0.56
CA ARG A 224 -1.48 9.22 -0.34
C ARG A 224 -1.83 7.98 -1.17
N ARG A 225 -2.22 8.22 -2.42
CA ARG A 225 -2.33 7.20 -3.48
C ARG A 225 -0.98 7.07 -4.17
N PRO A 226 -0.01 6.29 -3.64
CA PRO A 226 1.34 6.25 -4.18
C PRO A 226 1.36 5.72 -5.63
N GLU A 227 0.39 4.90 -6.01
CA GLU A 227 0.14 4.45 -7.37
C GLU A 227 -0.25 5.61 -8.30
N THR A 228 -1.06 6.55 -7.81
CA THR A 228 -1.43 7.76 -8.56
C THR A 228 -0.21 8.68 -8.73
N ALA A 229 0.62 8.84 -7.71
CA ALA A 229 1.86 9.59 -7.82
C ALA A 229 2.82 8.93 -8.83
N GLN A 230 2.96 7.61 -8.77
CA GLN A 230 3.82 6.84 -9.66
C GLN A 230 3.37 6.94 -11.13
N ILE A 231 2.09 6.74 -11.42
CA ILE A 231 1.59 6.81 -12.80
C ILE A 231 1.70 8.22 -13.39
N LYS A 232 1.52 9.25 -12.56
CA LYS A 232 1.71 10.66 -12.97
C LYS A 232 3.17 11.01 -13.20
N ARG A 233 4.11 10.43 -12.44
CA ARG A 233 5.55 10.59 -12.72
C ARG A 233 5.92 9.97 -14.07
N GLN A 234 5.39 8.80 -14.38
CA GLN A 234 5.71 8.08 -15.62
C GLN A 234 5.09 8.75 -16.86
N PHE A 235 3.79 9.05 -16.84
CA PHE A 235 3.07 9.48 -18.05
C PHE A 235 2.63 10.94 -18.04
N GLY A 236 2.81 11.66 -16.93
CA GLY A 236 2.47 13.08 -16.81
C GLY A 236 1.03 13.40 -17.23
N ARG A 237 0.89 14.15 -18.32
CA ARG A 237 -0.42 14.58 -18.87
C ARG A 237 -1.03 13.55 -19.83
N ALA A 238 -0.29 12.50 -20.20
CA ALA A 238 -0.76 11.46 -21.10
C ALA A 238 -1.74 10.50 -20.40
N VAL A 239 -1.69 10.41 -19.07
CA VAL A 239 -2.66 9.70 -18.23
C VAL A 239 -3.65 10.66 -17.58
N ILE A 240 -4.94 10.33 -17.65
CA ILE A 240 -5.98 10.95 -16.83
C ILE A 240 -6.27 9.98 -15.68
N VAL A 241 -6.33 10.50 -14.45
CA VAL A 241 -6.67 9.70 -13.27
C VAL A 241 -7.98 10.27 -12.76
N ASN A 242 -9.03 9.49 -12.86
CA ASN A 242 -10.35 9.78 -12.33
C ASN A 242 -10.65 8.86 -11.16
N HIS A 243 -11.58 9.29 -10.32
CA HIS A 243 -12.08 8.48 -9.23
C HIS A 243 -13.60 8.43 -9.34
N ILE A 244 -14.14 7.21 -9.32
CA ILE A 244 -15.59 6.99 -9.36
C ILE A 244 -16.00 6.37 -8.04
N SER A 245 -16.95 7.02 -7.37
CA SER A 245 -17.61 6.48 -6.19
C SER A 245 -18.63 5.42 -6.63
N ILE A 246 -18.47 4.22 -6.10
CA ILE A 246 -19.32 3.06 -6.34
C ILE A 246 -19.99 2.69 -5.02
N GLY A 247 -21.32 2.84 -4.95
CA GLY A 247 -22.06 2.72 -3.69
C GLY A 247 -21.74 3.86 -2.69
N GLU A 248 -21.95 3.61 -1.39
CA GLU A 248 -21.86 4.66 -0.35
C GLU A 248 -20.42 4.95 0.11
N ASN A 249 -19.50 3.98 0.00
CA ASN A 249 -18.16 4.09 0.62
C ASN A 249 -16.98 3.67 -0.26
N ASP A 250 -17.20 3.04 -1.43
CA ASP A 250 -16.09 2.58 -2.26
C ASP A 250 -15.74 3.62 -3.33
N GLU A 251 -14.46 3.90 -3.49
CA GLU A 251 -13.96 4.81 -4.51
C GLU A 251 -12.88 4.10 -5.36
N PHE A 252 -13.11 4.05 -6.67
CA PHE A 252 -12.26 3.32 -7.60
C PHE A 252 -11.43 4.28 -8.46
N PRO A 253 -10.08 4.17 -8.46
CA PRO A 253 -9.25 4.88 -9.41
C PRO A 253 -9.41 4.28 -10.81
N ILE A 254 -9.57 5.15 -11.79
CA ILE A 254 -9.60 4.80 -13.21
C ILE A 254 -8.53 5.60 -13.92
N TRP A 255 -7.61 4.90 -14.56
CA TRP A 255 -6.57 5.47 -15.38
C TRP A 255 -6.99 5.38 -16.84
N GLU A 256 -6.88 6.51 -17.52
CA GLU A 256 -7.28 6.59 -18.92
C GLU A 256 -6.11 7.00 -19.79
N PHE A 257 -5.97 6.29 -20.91
CA PHE A 257 -4.97 6.56 -21.95
C PHE A 257 -5.64 6.64 -23.32
N GLY A 258 -5.00 7.36 -24.25
CA GLY A 258 -5.48 7.46 -25.64
C GLY A 258 -6.38 8.66 -25.91
N ALA A 259 -7.36 8.47 -26.79
CA ALA A 259 -8.30 9.50 -27.22
C ALA A 259 -9.44 9.67 -26.20
N ARG A 260 -9.67 10.91 -25.71
CA ARG A 260 -10.65 11.19 -24.64
C ARG A 260 -12.10 10.79 -24.97
N ARG A 261 -12.44 10.80 -26.25
CA ARG A 261 -13.77 10.43 -26.78
C ARG A 261 -13.68 9.25 -27.74
N GLY A 262 -12.60 8.48 -27.63
CA GLY A 262 -12.38 7.28 -28.43
C GLY A 262 -13.26 6.13 -27.96
N GLN A 263 -13.24 5.03 -28.74
CA GLN A 263 -13.89 3.78 -28.39
C GLN A 263 -13.33 3.28 -27.05
N PRO A 264 -14.17 3.08 -26.01
CA PRO A 264 -13.72 2.59 -24.72
C PRO A 264 -13.25 1.14 -24.81
N VAL A 265 -12.07 0.89 -24.24
CA VAL A 265 -11.47 -0.44 -24.07
C VAL A 265 -11.17 -0.63 -22.59
N LEU A 266 -11.88 -1.54 -21.92
CA LEU A 266 -11.60 -1.91 -20.54
C LEU A 266 -10.44 -2.91 -20.49
N TYR A 267 -9.35 -2.55 -19.80
CA TYR A 267 -8.12 -3.32 -19.75
C TYR A 267 -7.88 -3.98 -18.40
N PHE A 268 -7.77 -5.31 -18.41
CA PHE A 268 -7.40 -6.16 -17.30
C PHE A 268 -5.90 -6.49 -17.40
N HIS A 269 -5.08 -5.75 -16.65
CA HIS A 269 -3.62 -5.78 -16.73
C HIS A 269 -2.96 -7.10 -16.25
N SER A 270 -1.65 -7.25 -16.43
CA SER A 270 -0.87 -8.38 -15.88
C SER A 270 -0.62 -8.26 -14.36
N MET A 271 -0.22 -9.35 -13.70
CA MET A 271 0.16 -9.36 -12.27
C MET A 271 1.47 -8.58 -12.00
N LEU A 272 2.36 -8.47 -12.99
CA LEU A 272 3.66 -7.81 -12.80
C LEU A 272 3.52 -6.31 -12.53
N SER A 273 2.64 -5.64 -13.28
CA SER A 273 2.41 -4.21 -13.20
C SER A 273 1.07 -3.87 -13.86
N PRO A 274 0.35 -2.82 -13.39
CA PRO A 274 -0.79 -2.28 -14.11
C PRO A 274 -0.43 -1.76 -15.50
N VAL A 275 0.81 -1.34 -15.70
CA VAL A 275 1.28 -0.79 -16.97
C VAL A 275 2.58 -1.48 -17.38
N LEU A 276 2.53 -2.13 -18.54
CA LEU A 276 3.66 -2.79 -19.21
C LEU A 276 3.86 -2.20 -20.62
N PHE A 277 3.69 -0.89 -20.79
CA PHE A 277 3.82 -0.25 -22.09
C PHE A 277 4.43 1.15 -21.99
N GLU A 278 4.94 1.62 -23.11
CA GLU A 278 5.59 2.94 -23.25
C GLU A 278 4.65 3.97 -23.89
N ASP A 279 5.11 5.22 -23.99
CA ASP A 279 4.40 6.34 -24.60
C ASP A 279 3.97 6.09 -26.06
N GLU A 280 4.66 5.17 -26.76
CA GLU A 280 4.30 4.76 -28.10
C GLU A 280 2.90 4.12 -28.16
N LEU A 281 2.52 3.31 -27.16
CA LEU A 281 1.15 2.79 -27.10
C LEU A 281 0.14 3.93 -27.07
N ILE A 282 0.39 4.98 -26.27
CA ILE A 282 -0.53 6.10 -26.12
C ILE A 282 -0.72 6.83 -27.45
N ARG A 283 0.35 6.97 -28.24
CA ARG A 283 0.29 7.53 -29.60
C ARG A 283 -0.56 6.64 -30.51
N SER A 284 -0.36 5.32 -30.48
CA SER A 284 -1.13 4.36 -31.29
C SER A 284 -2.61 4.32 -30.90
N LEU A 285 -2.94 4.35 -29.61
CA LEU A 285 -4.32 4.46 -29.11
C LEU A 285 -5.00 5.72 -29.64
N LYS A 286 -4.30 6.88 -29.61
CA LYS A 286 -4.84 8.13 -30.16
C LYS A 286 -5.06 8.05 -31.68
N ALA A 287 -4.11 7.47 -32.40
CA ALA A 287 -4.20 7.33 -33.86
C ALA A 287 -5.38 6.45 -34.28
N GLN A 288 -5.71 5.43 -33.49
CA GLN A 288 -6.85 4.52 -33.71
C GLN A 288 -8.15 4.99 -33.03
N ASN A 289 -8.17 6.21 -32.46
CA ASN A 289 -9.30 6.74 -31.70
C ASN A 289 -9.81 5.80 -30.60
N LEU A 290 -8.89 5.18 -29.84
CA LEU A 290 -9.18 4.29 -28.72
C LEU A 290 -8.96 4.99 -27.38
N ARG A 291 -9.79 4.65 -26.40
CA ARG A 291 -9.72 5.11 -25.00
C ARG A 291 -9.53 3.90 -24.09
N LEU A 292 -8.28 3.67 -23.66
CA LEU A 292 -7.97 2.57 -22.74
C LEU A 292 -8.36 2.97 -21.32
N LEU A 293 -9.22 2.18 -20.67
CA LEU A 293 -9.69 2.34 -19.29
C LEU A 293 -9.07 1.24 -18.44
N LEU A 294 -8.34 1.61 -17.41
CA LEU A 294 -7.67 0.66 -16.51
C LEU A 294 -7.96 1.00 -15.06
N VAL A 295 -8.30 -0.03 -14.28
CA VAL A 295 -8.34 0.07 -12.82
C VAL A 295 -7.13 -0.67 -12.25
N PRO A 296 -6.24 0.00 -11.49
CA PRO A 296 -5.01 -0.58 -10.98
C PRO A 296 -5.30 -1.50 -9.79
N ARG A 297 -5.75 -2.72 -10.07
CA ARG A 297 -6.37 -3.62 -9.09
C ARG A 297 -5.49 -4.01 -7.91
N HIS A 298 -4.16 -3.90 -8.05
CA HIS A 298 -3.21 -4.09 -6.95
C HIS A 298 -3.44 -3.15 -5.78
N PHE A 299 -3.99 -1.96 -6.02
CA PHE A 299 -4.13 -0.90 -5.02
C PHE A 299 -5.57 -0.68 -4.58
N LEU A 300 -6.47 -1.61 -4.91
CA LEU A 300 -7.83 -1.54 -4.44
C LEU A 300 -7.93 -1.98 -2.98
N SER A 301 -8.35 -1.04 -2.14
CA SER A 301 -8.68 -1.26 -0.74
C SER A 301 -10.05 -1.93 -0.64
N PHE A 302 -10.18 -3.18 -1.09
CA PHE A 302 -11.28 -3.99 -0.57
C PHE A 302 -11.06 -4.08 0.94
N THR A 303 -12.09 -3.73 1.73
CA THR A 303 -12.04 -4.00 3.17
C THR A 303 -11.58 -5.44 3.36
N LEU A 304 -10.67 -5.67 4.32
CA LEU A 304 -10.04 -6.97 4.60
C LEU A 304 -11.04 -8.11 4.81
N GLU A 305 -12.31 -7.77 4.93
CA GLU A 305 -13.45 -8.64 5.13
C GLU A 305 -13.89 -9.31 3.82
N GLY A 306 -13.98 -10.64 3.85
CA GLY A 306 -14.53 -11.47 2.78
C GLY A 306 -13.56 -12.51 2.21
N ALA A 307 -14.10 -13.54 1.57
CA ALA A 307 -13.31 -14.49 0.80
C ALA A 307 -12.78 -13.85 -0.50
N PRO A 308 -11.68 -14.36 -1.10
CA PRO A 308 -11.17 -13.89 -2.39
C PRO A 308 -12.23 -13.78 -3.49
N GLU A 309 -13.11 -14.78 -3.60
CA GLU A 309 -14.21 -14.79 -4.58
C GLU A 309 -15.19 -13.62 -4.36
N ALA A 310 -15.48 -13.27 -3.10
CA ALA A 310 -16.35 -12.14 -2.79
C ALA A 310 -15.69 -10.80 -3.17
N ARG A 311 -14.36 -10.67 -2.99
CA ARG A 311 -13.61 -9.49 -3.47
C ARG A 311 -13.63 -9.40 -5.00
N MET A 312 -13.46 -10.53 -5.68
CA MET A 312 -13.55 -10.59 -7.14
C MET A 312 -14.94 -10.24 -7.69
N GLY A 313 -15.98 -10.71 -7.00
CA GLY A 313 -17.37 -10.30 -7.24
C GLY A 313 -17.58 -8.80 -7.09
N ARG A 314 -17.07 -8.20 -6.01
CA ARG A 314 -17.12 -6.75 -5.79
C ARG A 314 -16.39 -5.97 -6.88
N PHE A 315 -15.19 -6.40 -7.25
CA PHE A 315 -14.44 -5.80 -8.36
C PHE A 315 -15.22 -5.83 -9.66
N SER A 316 -15.79 -6.99 -10.01
CA SER A 316 -16.52 -7.17 -11.27
C SER A 316 -17.78 -6.31 -11.33
N LYS A 317 -18.51 -6.23 -10.21
CA LYS A 317 -19.67 -5.34 -10.09
C LYS A 317 -19.25 -3.87 -10.26
N ALA A 318 -18.16 -3.44 -9.62
CA ALA A 318 -17.65 -2.09 -9.78
C ALA A 318 -17.24 -1.80 -11.23
N MET A 319 -16.63 -2.75 -11.94
CA MET A 319 -16.30 -2.57 -13.35
C MET A 319 -17.55 -2.41 -14.21
N ALA A 320 -18.64 -3.13 -13.91
CA ALA A 320 -19.90 -2.99 -14.63
C ALA A 320 -20.51 -1.60 -14.42
N GLU A 321 -20.51 -1.09 -13.19
CA GLU A 321 -20.99 0.27 -12.86
C GLU A 321 -20.11 1.36 -13.50
N ILE A 322 -18.78 1.14 -13.57
CA ILE A 322 -17.87 2.03 -14.29
C ILE A 322 -18.17 2.03 -15.79
N VAL A 323 -18.39 0.85 -16.39
CA VAL A 323 -18.74 0.75 -17.81
C VAL A 323 -20.05 1.49 -18.09
N ASP A 324 -21.08 1.27 -17.27
CA ASP A 324 -22.39 1.95 -17.36
C ASP A 324 -22.24 3.48 -17.25
N TYR A 325 -21.40 3.96 -16.34
CA TYR A 325 -21.13 5.40 -16.19
C TYR A 325 -20.37 6.00 -17.38
N MET A 326 -19.47 5.24 -18.00
CA MET A 326 -18.52 5.75 -18.99
C MET A 326 -18.93 5.49 -20.44
N SER A 327 -19.91 4.63 -20.69
CA SER A 327 -20.32 4.18 -22.02
C SER A 327 -21.77 3.72 -22.04
N ASP A 328 -22.54 4.22 -23.02
CA ASP A 328 -23.92 3.77 -23.25
C ASP A 328 -24.00 2.43 -24.02
N THR A 329 -22.85 1.92 -24.48
CA THR A 329 -22.75 0.68 -25.28
C THR A 329 -21.78 -0.31 -24.66
N PRO A 330 -21.93 -1.62 -24.92
CA PRO A 330 -20.99 -2.64 -24.47
C PRO A 330 -19.55 -2.33 -24.94
N VAL A 331 -18.60 -2.39 -24.03
CA VAL A 331 -17.20 -2.00 -24.28
C VAL A 331 -16.38 -3.16 -24.85
N LEU A 332 -15.28 -2.83 -25.50
CA LEU A 332 -14.26 -3.83 -25.81
C LEU A 332 -13.50 -4.16 -24.52
N CYS A 333 -13.20 -5.44 -24.29
CA CYS A 333 -12.34 -5.86 -23.20
C CYS A 333 -11.01 -6.36 -23.73
N LEU A 334 -9.92 -5.94 -23.09
CA LEU A 334 -8.58 -6.45 -23.32
C LEU A 334 -8.08 -7.05 -22.02
N ALA A 335 -7.54 -8.26 -22.06
CA ALA A 335 -6.95 -8.90 -20.88
C ALA A 335 -5.59 -9.51 -21.20
N GLU A 336 -4.65 -9.36 -20.29
CA GLU A 336 -3.30 -9.87 -20.43
C GLU A 336 -2.93 -10.78 -19.25
N SER A 337 -2.45 -11.98 -19.54
CA SER A 337 -1.89 -12.89 -18.53
C SER A 337 -2.80 -13.06 -17.30
N ALA A 338 -2.36 -12.67 -16.11
CA ALA A 338 -3.15 -12.73 -14.89
C ALA A 338 -4.42 -11.87 -14.89
N GLY A 339 -4.60 -10.95 -15.84
CA GLY A 339 -5.85 -10.26 -16.07
C GLY A 339 -6.94 -11.13 -16.72
N VAL A 340 -6.58 -12.25 -17.36
CA VAL A 340 -7.53 -13.14 -18.04
C VAL A 340 -8.57 -13.75 -17.09
N PRO A 341 -8.22 -14.32 -15.93
CA PRO A 341 -9.22 -14.81 -14.97
C PRO A 341 -10.20 -13.72 -14.49
N TRP A 342 -9.75 -12.46 -14.39
CA TRP A 342 -10.58 -11.33 -14.02
C TRP A 342 -11.55 -10.92 -15.12
N ALA A 343 -11.06 -10.84 -16.36
CA ALA A 343 -11.92 -10.58 -17.51
C ALA A 343 -12.93 -11.70 -17.74
N ALA A 344 -12.54 -12.97 -17.54
CA ALA A 344 -13.41 -14.13 -17.67
C ALA A 344 -14.57 -14.06 -16.67
N HIS A 345 -14.29 -13.78 -15.40
CA HIS A 345 -15.32 -13.59 -14.37
C HIS A 345 -16.21 -12.40 -14.67
N PHE A 346 -15.62 -11.25 -15.03
CA PHE A 346 -16.39 -10.06 -15.40
C PHE A 346 -17.37 -10.37 -16.53
N LEU A 347 -16.89 -11.00 -17.60
CA LEU A 347 -17.69 -11.38 -18.75
C LEU A 347 -18.79 -12.40 -18.40
N ARG A 348 -18.49 -13.37 -17.52
CA ARG A 348 -19.46 -14.38 -17.07
C ARG A 348 -20.64 -13.76 -16.31
N HIS A 349 -20.38 -12.72 -15.52
CA HIS A 349 -21.36 -12.09 -14.64
C HIS A 349 -22.02 -10.86 -15.25
N HIS A 350 -21.36 -10.20 -16.20
CA HIS A 350 -21.82 -8.98 -16.86
C HIS A 350 -21.67 -9.09 -18.39
N PRO A 351 -22.28 -10.10 -19.05
CA PRO A 351 -22.09 -10.35 -20.48
C PRO A 351 -22.57 -9.19 -21.35
N ASP A 352 -23.62 -8.47 -20.92
CA ASP A 352 -24.18 -7.33 -21.65
C ASP A 352 -23.26 -6.11 -21.65
N CYS A 353 -22.23 -6.07 -20.80
CA CYS A 353 -21.27 -4.97 -20.75
C CYS A 353 -20.13 -5.11 -21.79
N VAL A 354 -20.00 -6.26 -22.46
CA VAL A 354 -18.83 -6.57 -23.30
C VAL A 354 -19.23 -6.91 -24.73
N SER A 355 -18.69 -6.17 -25.71
CA SER A 355 -18.94 -6.43 -27.13
C SER A 355 -17.95 -7.43 -27.76
N LYS A 356 -16.71 -7.46 -27.27
CA LYS A 356 -15.64 -8.36 -27.73
C LYS A 356 -14.57 -8.49 -26.66
N LEU A 357 -13.99 -9.67 -26.50
CA LEU A 357 -12.88 -9.93 -25.58
C LEU A 357 -11.60 -10.29 -26.35
N VAL A 358 -10.52 -9.54 -26.11
CA VAL A 358 -9.19 -9.82 -26.66
C VAL A 358 -8.29 -10.30 -25.52
N LEU A 359 -7.73 -11.50 -25.66
CA LEU A 359 -6.84 -12.14 -24.69
C LEU A 359 -5.41 -12.14 -25.22
N CYS A 360 -4.46 -11.73 -24.41
CA CYS A 360 -3.02 -11.71 -24.72
C CYS A 360 -2.24 -12.55 -23.69
N GLY A 361 -1.47 -13.53 -24.15
CA GLY A 361 -0.64 -14.36 -23.25
C GLY A 361 -1.48 -15.12 -22.23
N THR A 362 -2.48 -15.89 -22.70
CA THR A 362 -3.47 -16.57 -21.85
C THR A 362 -2.77 -17.53 -20.88
N PRO A 363 -3.00 -17.44 -19.57
CA PRO A 363 -2.33 -18.33 -18.62
C PRO A 363 -2.71 -19.80 -18.89
N GLN A 364 -1.79 -20.71 -18.64
CA GLN A 364 -2.09 -22.14 -18.73
C GLN A 364 -3.21 -22.54 -17.75
N LEU A 365 -4.07 -23.48 -18.16
CA LEU A 365 -5.07 -24.06 -17.25
C LEU A 365 -4.40 -24.75 -16.07
N PHE A 366 -5.05 -24.67 -14.92
CA PHE A 366 -4.70 -25.55 -13.82
C PHE A 366 -4.98 -27.01 -14.21
N LYS A 367 -3.92 -27.80 -14.44
CA LYS A 367 -4.01 -29.25 -14.60
C LYS A 367 -3.86 -29.88 -13.21
N ALA A 368 -4.95 -30.43 -12.67
CA ALA A 368 -4.85 -31.31 -11.50
C ALA A 368 -3.87 -32.44 -11.81
N VAL A 369 -2.80 -32.56 -11.01
CA VAL A 369 -1.85 -33.67 -11.15
C VAL A 369 -2.63 -34.95 -10.85
N LYS A 370 -2.92 -35.74 -11.88
CA LYS A 370 -3.36 -37.12 -11.67
C LYS A 370 -2.23 -37.82 -10.92
N ASP A 371 -2.56 -38.45 -9.79
CA ASP A 371 -1.67 -39.25 -8.93
C ASP A 371 -0.48 -39.83 -9.71
N SER A 372 0.66 -39.13 -9.69
CA SER A 372 1.90 -39.70 -10.15
C SER A 372 2.42 -40.56 -9.01
N SER A 373 2.72 -41.83 -9.27
CA SER A 373 3.16 -42.83 -8.29
C SER A 373 4.51 -42.55 -7.60
N SER A 374 4.97 -41.29 -7.58
CA SER A 374 6.14 -40.78 -6.85
C SER A 374 6.19 -39.24 -6.96
N PRO A 375 5.55 -38.48 -6.05
CA PRO A 375 5.69 -37.03 -6.07
C PRO A 375 7.11 -36.65 -5.67
N THR A 376 7.77 -35.82 -6.48
CA THR A 376 9.05 -35.21 -6.11
C THR A 376 8.81 -34.10 -5.08
N ILE A 377 9.84 -33.71 -4.32
CA ILE A 377 9.77 -32.56 -3.38
C ILE A 377 9.23 -31.29 -4.06
N PHE A 378 9.52 -31.07 -5.35
CA PHE A 378 9.00 -29.94 -6.11
C PHE A 378 7.49 -30.05 -6.38
N VAL A 379 6.99 -31.24 -6.69
CA VAL A 379 5.55 -31.51 -6.89
C VAL A 379 4.81 -31.34 -5.56
N ASP A 380 5.34 -31.88 -4.46
CA ASP A 380 4.79 -31.70 -3.11
C ASP A 380 4.82 -30.24 -2.65
N MET A 381 5.89 -29.50 -2.89
CA MET A 381 5.98 -28.07 -2.58
C MET A 381 4.95 -27.28 -3.38
N SER A 382 4.80 -27.58 -4.68
CA SER A 382 3.81 -26.95 -5.54
C SER A 382 2.38 -27.30 -5.14
N HIS A 383 2.13 -28.51 -4.63
CA HIS A 383 0.84 -28.93 -4.07
C HIS A 383 0.56 -28.23 -2.72
N ARG A 384 1.56 -28.09 -1.85
CA ARG A 384 1.43 -27.38 -0.55
C ARG A 384 1.24 -25.88 -0.70
N LEU A 385 1.85 -25.27 -1.72
CA LEU A 385 1.56 -23.90 -2.17
C LEU A 385 0.09 -23.69 -2.56
N ARG A 386 -0.60 -24.76 -2.95
CA ARG A 386 -2.00 -24.75 -3.43
C ARG A 386 -3.01 -25.16 -2.34
N SER A 387 -2.61 -26.00 -1.39
CA SER A 387 -3.52 -26.56 -0.38
C SER A 387 -3.47 -25.86 0.98
N ASP A 388 -2.43 -25.08 1.27
CA ASP A 388 -2.29 -24.35 2.53
C ASP A 388 -2.16 -22.84 2.27
N PRO A 389 -3.21 -22.04 2.56
CA PRO A 389 -3.18 -20.58 2.44
C PRO A 389 -1.97 -19.94 3.11
N ARG A 390 -1.40 -20.56 4.17
CA ARG A 390 -0.23 -20.04 4.89
C ARG A 390 1.06 -20.20 4.09
N VAL A 391 1.18 -21.25 3.28
CA VAL A 391 2.34 -21.48 2.41
C VAL A 391 2.31 -20.52 1.23
N LEU A 392 1.13 -20.29 0.65
CA LEU A 392 0.93 -19.27 -0.37
C LEU A 392 1.28 -17.87 0.15
N VAL A 393 0.72 -17.47 1.30
CA VAL A 393 1.02 -16.19 1.97
C VAL A 393 2.52 -16.06 2.24
N GLY A 394 3.16 -17.10 2.75
CA GLY A 394 4.61 -17.11 3.03
C GLY A 394 5.46 -16.95 1.77
N LEU A 395 5.13 -17.62 0.66
CA LEU A 395 5.87 -17.46 -0.59
C LEU A 395 5.64 -16.09 -1.23
N THR A 396 4.41 -15.56 -1.18
CA THR A 396 4.11 -14.20 -1.65
C THR A 396 4.89 -13.17 -0.84
N GLN A 397 5.05 -13.36 0.47
CA GLN A 397 5.90 -12.49 1.31
C GLN A 397 7.38 -12.55 0.90
N VAL A 398 7.91 -13.73 0.58
CA VAL A 398 9.28 -13.90 0.08
C VAL A 398 9.45 -13.27 -1.31
N TYR A 399 8.50 -13.47 -2.22
CA TYR A 399 8.47 -12.85 -3.53
C TYR A 399 8.42 -11.32 -3.44
N ASN A 400 7.60 -10.76 -2.55
CA ASN A 400 7.53 -9.33 -2.31
C ASN A 400 8.85 -8.80 -1.72
N ALA A 401 9.48 -9.53 -0.79
CA ALA A 401 10.77 -9.15 -0.24
C ALA A 401 11.88 -9.08 -1.31
N LEU A 402 11.90 -10.03 -2.26
CA LEU A 402 12.85 -10.03 -3.38
C LEU A 402 12.54 -8.94 -4.40
N SER A 403 11.25 -8.70 -4.68
CA SER A 403 10.78 -7.69 -5.65
C SER A 403 11.05 -6.25 -5.22
N ARG A 404 11.31 -5.99 -3.92
CA ARG A 404 11.72 -4.68 -3.40
C ARG A 404 13.10 -4.23 -3.87
N VAL A 405 13.94 -5.15 -4.33
CA VAL A 405 15.31 -4.88 -4.75
C VAL A 405 15.40 -4.99 -6.29
N PRO A 406 15.56 -3.88 -7.03
CA PRO A 406 15.51 -3.87 -8.49
C PRO A 406 16.42 -4.90 -9.17
N ALA A 407 17.66 -5.03 -8.69
CA ALA A 407 18.62 -5.98 -9.25
C ALA A 407 18.21 -7.45 -9.07
N PHE A 408 17.53 -7.79 -7.97
CA PHE A 408 17.02 -9.15 -7.76
C PHE A 408 15.75 -9.39 -8.56
N ALA A 409 14.85 -8.40 -8.66
CA ALA A 409 13.67 -8.48 -9.51
C ALA A 409 14.05 -8.70 -10.98
N GLN A 410 15.00 -7.93 -11.51
CA GLN A 410 15.49 -8.06 -12.89
C GLN A 410 16.14 -9.42 -13.14
N LYS A 411 17.00 -9.90 -12.24
CA LYS A 411 17.61 -11.24 -12.36
C LYS A 411 16.57 -12.37 -12.25
N GLY A 412 15.61 -12.24 -11.35
CA GLY A 412 14.55 -13.22 -11.15
C GLY A 412 13.64 -13.34 -12.37
N LEU A 413 13.16 -12.22 -12.89
CA LEU A 413 12.36 -12.18 -14.12
C LEU A 413 13.20 -12.62 -15.33
N GLY A 414 14.43 -12.15 -15.47
CA GLY A 414 15.33 -12.61 -16.54
C GLY A 414 15.56 -14.12 -16.50
N HIS A 415 15.67 -14.72 -15.32
CA HIS A 415 15.71 -16.18 -15.19
C HIS A 415 14.38 -16.83 -15.59
N LEU A 416 13.25 -16.29 -15.15
CA LEU A 416 11.92 -16.82 -15.43
C LEU A 416 11.62 -16.84 -16.94
N PHE A 417 11.98 -15.77 -17.65
CA PHE A 417 11.76 -15.58 -19.08
C PHE A 417 12.93 -16.02 -19.97
N ARG A 418 13.97 -16.67 -19.42
CA ARG A 418 15.24 -17.00 -20.11
C ARG A 418 15.14 -17.83 -21.40
N LYS A 419 13.97 -18.39 -21.69
CA LYS A 419 13.71 -19.25 -22.86
C LYS A 419 13.02 -18.52 -24.02
N SER A 420 12.68 -17.24 -23.85
CA SER A 420 12.19 -16.38 -24.94
C SER A 420 13.13 -15.19 -25.08
N GLU A 421 13.71 -15.02 -26.28
CA GLU A 421 14.56 -13.86 -26.56
C GLU A 421 13.72 -12.58 -26.64
N ALA A 422 12.50 -12.68 -27.15
CA ALA A 422 11.52 -11.59 -27.21
C ALA A 422 11.19 -11.05 -25.80
N ASP A 423 10.83 -11.93 -24.85
CA ASP A 423 10.51 -11.51 -23.48
C ASP A 423 11.72 -10.86 -22.79
N LEU A 424 12.93 -11.38 -23.00
CA LEU A 424 14.14 -10.81 -22.42
C LEU A 424 14.41 -9.39 -22.95
N ALA A 425 14.28 -9.18 -24.26
CA ALA A 425 14.43 -7.87 -24.89
C ALA A 425 13.34 -6.89 -24.42
N CYS A 426 12.10 -7.38 -24.31
CA CYS A 426 10.98 -6.59 -23.78
C CYS A 426 11.22 -6.18 -22.33
N LEU A 427 11.60 -7.11 -21.46
CA LEU A 427 11.88 -6.85 -20.05
C LEU A 427 12.99 -5.82 -19.87
N HIS A 428 14.07 -5.92 -20.65
CA HIS A 428 15.14 -4.92 -20.62
C HIS A 428 14.57 -3.51 -20.86
N THR A 429 13.76 -3.36 -21.90
CA THR A 429 13.10 -2.09 -22.24
C THR A 429 12.15 -1.62 -21.14
N LEU A 430 11.37 -2.53 -20.54
CA LEU A 430 10.44 -2.20 -19.45
C LEU A 430 11.15 -1.75 -18.17
N PHE A 431 12.30 -2.34 -17.84
CA PHE A 431 13.13 -1.93 -16.70
C PHE A 431 13.77 -0.56 -16.93
N GLU A 432 14.23 -0.27 -18.15
CA GLU A 432 14.91 0.99 -18.46
C GLU A 432 13.95 2.16 -18.69
N ARG A 433 12.84 1.93 -19.40
CA ARG A 433 11.98 3.00 -19.95
C ARG A 433 10.58 3.03 -19.37
N ALA A 434 10.03 1.88 -18.98
CA ALA A 434 8.68 1.79 -18.44
C ALA A 434 8.63 1.72 -16.91
N HIS A 435 9.75 2.01 -16.23
CA HIS A 435 9.85 2.08 -14.76
C HIS A 435 9.35 0.80 -14.04
N LEU A 436 9.51 -0.37 -14.66
CA LEU A 436 8.99 -1.64 -14.10
C LEU A 436 9.51 -1.93 -12.69
N ALA A 437 10.78 -1.59 -12.40
CA ALA A 437 11.36 -1.76 -11.07
C ALA A 437 10.61 -0.97 -9.98
N ASP A 438 10.19 0.26 -10.28
CA ASP A 438 9.47 1.10 -9.33
C ASP A 438 8.05 0.57 -9.09
N TRP A 439 7.39 0.05 -10.13
CA TRP A 439 6.09 -0.62 -10.00
C TRP A 439 6.17 -1.88 -9.14
N LEU A 440 7.14 -2.76 -9.42
CA LEU A 440 7.34 -3.98 -8.65
C LEU A 440 7.62 -3.66 -7.17
N ARG A 441 8.45 -2.66 -6.91
CA ARG A 441 8.72 -2.19 -5.53
C ARG A 441 7.48 -1.62 -4.87
N LEU A 442 6.69 -0.82 -5.58
CA LEU A 442 5.49 -0.20 -5.05
C LEU A 442 4.43 -1.26 -4.70
N ILE A 443 4.18 -2.21 -5.60
CA ILE A 443 3.25 -3.33 -5.38
C ILE A 443 3.72 -4.16 -4.18
N ALA A 444 5.00 -4.52 -4.10
CA ALA A 444 5.55 -5.28 -3.00
C ALA A 444 5.44 -4.59 -1.63
N ASN A 445 5.35 -3.25 -1.61
CA ASN A 445 5.22 -2.46 -0.39
C ASN A 445 3.76 -2.21 0.03
N HIS A 446 2.85 -2.06 -0.94
CA HIS A 446 1.50 -1.57 -0.67
C HIS A 446 0.37 -2.56 -1.03
N ALA A 447 0.65 -3.62 -1.79
CA ALA A 447 -0.37 -4.47 -2.41
C ALA A 447 -0.33 -5.96 -2.00
N THR A 448 0.20 -6.29 -0.81
CA THR A 448 0.46 -7.68 -0.41
C THR A 448 -0.78 -8.59 -0.48
N LEU A 449 -1.97 -8.06 -0.13
CA LEU A 449 -3.22 -8.84 -0.18
C LEU A 449 -3.75 -9.00 -1.60
N ALA A 450 -3.68 -7.95 -2.42
CA ALA A 450 -4.05 -8.05 -3.82
C ALA A 450 -3.16 -9.07 -4.54
N SER A 451 -1.86 -9.16 -4.21
CA SER A 451 -0.96 -10.20 -4.74
C SER A 451 -1.42 -11.64 -4.42
N ILE A 452 -2.08 -11.85 -3.28
CA ILE A 452 -2.64 -13.16 -2.92
C ILE A 452 -3.89 -13.43 -3.77
N ASP A 453 -4.77 -12.45 -3.92
CA ASP A 453 -5.97 -12.58 -4.76
C ASP A 453 -5.62 -12.86 -6.22
N GLU A 454 -4.57 -12.21 -6.76
CA GLU A 454 -4.05 -12.51 -8.09
C GLU A 454 -3.69 -14.00 -8.23
N MET A 455 -2.96 -14.56 -7.27
CA MET A 455 -2.53 -15.95 -7.32
C MET A 455 -3.70 -16.92 -7.17
N ILE A 456 -4.69 -16.59 -6.34
CA ILE A 456 -5.90 -17.40 -6.18
C ILE A 456 -6.73 -17.38 -7.47
N SER A 457 -6.85 -16.20 -8.11
CA SER A 457 -7.61 -16.06 -9.36
C SER A 457 -7.03 -16.90 -10.50
N LEU A 458 -5.69 -16.99 -10.60
CA LEU A 458 -4.98 -17.84 -11.56
C LEU A 458 -5.23 -19.34 -11.35
N GLN A 459 -5.58 -19.75 -10.14
CA GLN A 459 -5.86 -21.15 -9.79
C GLN A 459 -7.33 -21.52 -9.95
N ARG A 460 -8.24 -20.55 -10.11
CA ARG A 460 -9.66 -20.83 -10.34
C ARG A 460 -9.88 -21.47 -11.71
N ASP A 461 -11.00 -22.17 -11.87
CA ASP A 461 -11.50 -22.60 -13.17
C ASP A 461 -12.09 -21.43 -13.98
N TRP A 462 -11.24 -20.49 -14.36
CA TRP A 462 -11.63 -19.36 -15.22
C TRP A 462 -11.94 -19.80 -16.66
N HIS A 463 -11.57 -21.01 -17.05
CA HIS A 463 -11.89 -21.55 -18.36
C HIS A 463 -13.38 -21.89 -18.48
N ALA A 464 -13.97 -22.45 -17.42
CA ALA A 464 -15.42 -22.62 -17.34
C ALA A 464 -16.18 -21.30 -17.47
N ASP A 465 -15.64 -20.20 -16.93
CA ASP A 465 -16.22 -18.86 -17.09
C ASP A 465 -16.24 -18.42 -18.57
N LEU A 466 -15.15 -18.66 -19.31
CA LEU A 466 -15.04 -18.37 -20.75
C LEU A 466 -15.92 -19.28 -21.61
N LEU A 467 -16.07 -20.56 -21.26
CA LEU A 467 -16.94 -21.48 -21.98
C LEU A 467 -18.43 -21.18 -21.79
N ALA A 468 -18.79 -20.47 -20.72
CA ALA A 468 -20.17 -20.12 -20.40
C ALA A 468 -20.68 -18.84 -21.09
N THR A 469 -19.89 -18.23 -21.99
CA THR A 469 -20.24 -17.01 -22.71
C THR A 469 -20.25 -17.23 -24.23
N ARG A 470 -20.92 -16.31 -24.95
CA ARG A 470 -20.97 -16.28 -26.43
C ARG A 470 -20.30 -15.03 -27.00
N CYS A 471 -19.59 -14.27 -26.17
CA CYS A 471 -18.92 -13.05 -26.59
C CYS A 471 -17.85 -13.36 -27.64
N PRO A 472 -17.80 -12.60 -28.77
CA PRO A 472 -16.72 -12.72 -29.74
C PRO A 472 -15.35 -12.58 -29.08
N MET A 473 -14.46 -13.53 -29.34
CA MET A 473 -13.17 -13.61 -28.66
C MET A 473 -12.01 -13.75 -29.63
N VAL A 474 -10.92 -13.05 -29.36
CA VAL A 474 -9.63 -13.23 -30.04
C VAL A 474 -8.57 -13.58 -29.01
N MET A 475 -7.79 -14.61 -29.28
CA MET A 475 -6.70 -15.06 -28.42
C MET A 475 -5.38 -14.91 -29.15
N LEU A 476 -4.53 -13.99 -28.70
CA LEU A 476 -3.16 -13.83 -29.19
C LEU A 476 -2.19 -14.46 -28.20
N HIS A 477 -1.30 -15.31 -28.69
CA HIS A 477 -0.36 -16.04 -27.84
C HIS A 477 1.01 -16.18 -28.48
N GLY A 478 2.08 -15.92 -27.73
CA GLY A 478 3.45 -16.00 -28.24
C GLY A 478 3.90 -17.44 -28.43
N CYS A 479 4.51 -17.72 -29.58
CA CYS A 479 5.06 -19.04 -29.88
C CYS A 479 6.22 -19.42 -28.94
N GLU A 480 6.88 -18.43 -28.33
CA GLU A 480 8.04 -18.62 -27.45
C GLU A 480 7.71 -18.52 -25.96
N ASP A 481 6.44 -18.37 -25.58
CA ASP A 481 6.02 -18.14 -24.19
C ASP A 481 6.57 -19.22 -23.23
N PRO A 482 7.49 -18.86 -22.30
CA PRO A 482 8.12 -19.82 -21.40
C PRO A 482 7.31 -20.07 -20.13
N ILE A 483 6.25 -19.29 -19.90
CA ILE A 483 5.38 -19.33 -18.71
C ILE A 483 4.14 -20.17 -18.99
N SER A 484 3.50 -19.93 -20.12
CA SER A 484 2.31 -20.61 -20.60
C SER A 484 2.59 -21.14 -22.01
N PRO A 485 3.08 -22.37 -22.15
CA PRO A 485 3.49 -22.91 -23.45
C PRO A 485 2.37 -22.85 -24.48
N ILE A 486 2.72 -22.54 -25.73
CA ILE A 486 1.76 -22.36 -26.85
C ILE A 486 0.80 -23.55 -27.02
N GLU A 487 1.23 -24.78 -26.70
CA GLU A 487 0.39 -25.97 -26.80
C GLU A 487 -0.78 -25.96 -25.80
N ASP A 488 -0.61 -25.35 -24.63
CA ASP A 488 -1.69 -25.17 -23.67
C ASP A 488 -2.70 -24.13 -24.17
N ALA A 489 -2.22 -23.04 -24.76
CA ALA A 489 -3.08 -22.03 -25.38
C ALA A 489 -3.87 -22.61 -26.57
N LYS A 490 -3.25 -23.45 -27.41
CA LYS A 490 -3.93 -24.19 -28.49
C LYS A 490 -4.99 -25.15 -27.95
N ALA A 491 -4.72 -25.84 -26.85
CA ALA A 491 -5.68 -26.73 -26.22
C ALA A 491 -6.91 -25.96 -25.70
N ILE A 492 -6.69 -24.82 -25.04
CA ILE A 492 -7.76 -23.92 -24.60
C ILE A 492 -8.59 -23.42 -25.81
N ALA A 493 -7.93 -22.93 -26.86
CA ALA A 493 -8.62 -22.44 -28.06
C ALA A 493 -9.44 -23.52 -28.76
N LYS A 494 -9.00 -24.79 -28.73
CA LYS A 494 -9.75 -25.91 -29.32
C LYS A 494 -11.09 -26.14 -28.63
N ASP A 495 -11.18 -25.89 -27.33
CA ASP A 495 -12.41 -26.02 -26.54
C ASP A 495 -13.36 -24.81 -26.76
N MET A 496 -12.88 -23.74 -27.39
CA MET A 496 -13.62 -22.52 -27.74
C MET A 496 -13.62 -22.32 -29.26
N PRO A 497 -14.35 -23.13 -30.04
CA PRO A 497 -14.27 -23.13 -31.51
C PRO A 497 -14.72 -21.81 -32.16
N ASP A 498 -15.51 -21.00 -31.46
CA ASP A 498 -15.95 -19.67 -31.93
C ASP A 498 -14.90 -18.57 -31.63
N ALA A 499 -13.87 -18.87 -30.85
CA ALA A 499 -12.77 -17.95 -30.59
C ALA A 499 -11.73 -17.99 -31.72
N ARG A 500 -11.26 -16.81 -32.13
CA ARG A 500 -10.17 -16.70 -33.10
C ARG A 500 -8.82 -16.82 -32.39
N PHE A 501 -8.09 -17.89 -32.68
CA PHE A 501 -6.73 -18.08 -32.15
C PHE A 501 -5.67 -17.57 -33.13
N GLU A 502 -4.77 -16.73 -32.64
CA GLU A 502 -3.64 -16.17 -33.39
C GLU A 502 -2.31 -16.46 -32.67
N PRO A 503 -1.53 -17.45 -33.14
CA PRO A 503 -0.16 -17.59 -32.70
C PRO A 503 0.69 -16.42 -33.22
N VAL A 504 1.56 -15.89 -32.37
CA VAL A 504 2.45 -14.77 -32.68
C VAL A 504 3.89 -15.26 -32.67
N GLU A 505 4.47 -15.35 -33.86
CA GLU A 505 5.89 -15.70 -34.05
C GLU A 505 6.81 -14.60 -33.51
N ASN A 506 7.98 -15.00 -33.00
CA ASN A 506 8.97 -14.10 -32.40
C ASN A 506 8.40 -13.28 -31.23
N ALA A 507 7.49 -13.85 -30.47
CA ALA A 507 6.90 -13.24 -29.29
C ALA A 507 6.77 -14.27 -28.15
N GLY A 508 6.96 -13.81 -26.92
CA GLY A 508 6.90 -14.57 -25.70
C GLY A 508 5.58 -14.37 -24.94
N HIS A 509 5.65 -14.30 -23.62
CA HIS A 509 4.49 -14.11 -22.76
C HIS A 509 3.96 -12.66 -22.79
N LEU A 510 4.84 -11.67 -22.96
CA LEU A 510 4.54 -10.23 -22.84
C LEU A 510 3.92 -9.65 -24.13
N ILE A 511 2.99 -10.37 -24.75
CA ILE A 511 2.40 -10.10 -26.07
C ILE A 511 1.89 -8.66 -26.22
N PHE A 512 1.24 -8.13 -25.19
CA PHE A 512 0.69 -6.78 -25.25
C PHE A 512 1.79 -5.73 -25.40
N SER A 513 2.96 -5.98 -24.82
CA SER A 513 4.13 -5.10 -24.88
C SER A 513 4.91 -5.30 -26.18
N GLU A 514 5.14 -6.56 -26.56
CA GLU A 514 5.99 -6.96 -27.69
C GLU A 514 5.32 -6.76 -29.05
N ALA A 515 4.02 -7.08 -29.13
CA ALA A 515 3.29 -7.24 -30.37
C ALA A 515 2.02 -6.38 -30.40
N ILE A 516 2.04 -5.20 -29.76
CA ILE A 516 0.89 -4.31 -29.68
C ILE A 516 0.24 -4.01 -31.05
N HIS A 517 1.06 -3.88 -32.09
CA HIS A 517 0.60 -3.65 -33.47
C HIS A 517 -0.28 -4.80 -34.02
N ARG A 518 -0.19 -6.00 -33.45
CA ARG A 518 -1.06 -7.16 -33.73
C ARG A 518 -2.34 -7.13 -32.90
N VAL A 519 -2.30 -6.54 -31.71
CA VAL A 519 -3.44 -6.45 -30.78
C VAL A 519 -4.41 -5.36 -31.22
N LEU A 520 -3.90 -4.17 -31.58
CA LEU A 520 -4.72 -2.99 -31.88
C LEU A 520 -5.80 -3.20 -32.97
N PRO A 521 -5.54 -3.91 -34.08
CA PRO A 521 -6.58 -4.17 -35.09
C PRO A 521 -7.80 -4.92 -34.54
N HIS A 522 -7.65 -5.71 -33.48
CA HIS A 522 -8.75 -6.43 -32.85
C HIS A 522 -9.54 -5.57 -31.86
N LEU A 523 -9.03 -4.38 -31.52
CA LEU A 523 -9.65 -3.41 -30.62
C LEU A 523 -10.41 -2.31 -31.38
N ILE A 524 -10.78 -2.58 -32.63
CA ILE A 524 -11.60 -1.70 -33.46
C ILE A 524 -12.93 -2.45 -33.69
N CYS A 525 -14.04 -1.75 -33.50
CA CYS A 525 -15.35 -2.27 -33.88
C CYS A 525 -15.49 -2.21 -35.41
N ASP A 526 -16.11 -3.25 -35.99
CA ASP A 526 -16.40 -3.28 -37.43
C ASP A 526 -17.44 -2.23 -37.85
#